data_AF-A0A8J4UMK5-F1
#
_entry.id   AF-A0A8J4UMK5-F1
#
_cell.length_a   1.000
_cell.length_b   1.000
_cell.length_c   1.000
_cell.angle_alpha   90.00
_cell.angle_beta   90.00
_cell.angle_gamma   90.00
#
_symmetry.space_group_name_H-M   'P 1'
#
loop_
_entity.id
_entity.type
_entity.pdbx_description
1 polymer ?
#
loop_
_entity_poly.entity_id
_entity_poly.type
_entity_poly.pdbx_seq_one_letter_code
_entity_poly.pdbx_strand_id
1 'polypeptide(L)'
;MSSLTQRSSGLVQRRTEASRSAAADRDKSAGVEDEELRREEQDDDDSGDSKETRLTLMEEVLLLGLKDREGYTSFWNDCISSGLRGCMLIELALRGRLQLEACGMRRKSLLARKVICKSDAPTGDVLLDEALKHIKETQPPETVQTWIELLS
;
A
#
# COMPACT_ATOMS: atom_id res chain seq x y z
N MET A 1 10.10 15.53 68.96
CA MET A 1 9.91 14.08 69.08
C MET A 1 8.56 13.74 68.48
N SER A 2 8.53 12.77 67.54
CA SER A 2 7.38 11.96 67.09
C SER A 2 6.24 12.70 66.37
N SER A 3 5.60 12.20 65.31
CA SER A 3 5.80 11.04 64.44
C SER A 3 4.83 11.17 63.27
N LEU A 4 5.25 10.69 62.10
CA LEU A 4 4.49 10.56 60.85
C LEU A 4 3.29 9.62 61.04
N THR A 5 2.07 10.01 60.61
CA THR A 5 0.95 9.06 60.46
C THR A 5 0.34 9.13 59.07
N GLN A 6 0.60 8.06 58.36
CA GLN A 6 0.07 7.60 57.08
C GLN A 6 -1.46 7.41 57.15
N ARG A 7 -2.22 7.95 56.19
CA ARG A 7 -3.62 7.59 55.96
C ARG A 7 -3.82 7.15 54.52
N SER A 8 -3.79 5.83 54.33
CA SER A 8 -4.22 5.14 53.12
C SER A 8 -5.76 5.15 53.03
N SER A 9 -6.33 5.91 52.09
CA SER A 9 -7.74 5.76 51.71
C SER A 9 -7.88 4.62 50.70
N GLY A 10 -8.03 3.39 51.20
CA GLY A 10 -8.45 2.25 50.40
C GLY A 10 -9.97 2.24 50.24
N LEU A 11 -10.47 2.52 49.04
CA LEU A 11 -11.84 2.19 48.66
C LEU A 11 -11.93 0.67 48.48
N VAL A 12 -12.61 0.00 49.41
CA VAL A 12 -12.91 -1.44 49.31
C VAL A 12 -13.96 -1.63 48.22
N GLN A 13 -13.54 -2.05 47.02
CA GLN A 13 -14.45 -2.50 45.97
C GLN A 13 -14.97 -3.90 46.29
N ARG A 14 -16.27 -4.01 46.56
CA ARG A 14 -16.98 -5.30 46.61
C ARG A 14 -17.03 -5.88 45.20
N ARG A 15 -16.25 -6.92 44.93
CA ARG A 15 -16.34 -7.72 43.69
C ARG A 15 -17.67 -8.48 43.69
N THR A 16 -18.57 -8.14 42.77
CA THR A 16 -19.77 -8.93 42.47
C THR A 16 -19.46 -9.97 41.39
N GLU A 17 -20.25 -11.04 41.32
CA GLU A 17 -20.03 -12.19 40.41
C GLU A 17 -19.93 -11.79 38.93
N ALA A 18 -20.55 -10.68 38.52
CA ALA A 18 -20.45 -10.11 37.19
C ALA A 18 -19.01 -9.68 36.79
N SER A 19 -18.16 -9.37 37.77
CA SER A 19 -16.76 -8.97 37.53
C SER A 19 -15.79 -10.16 37.44
N ARG A 20 -16.21 -11.36 37.87
CA ARG A 20 -15.43 -12.59 37.70
C ARG A 20 -15.59 -13.19 36.30
N SER A 21 -16.80 -13.13 35.76
CA SER A 21 -17.10 -13.59 34.39
C SER A 21 -16.42 -12.74 33.31
N ALA A 22 -16.31 -11.42 33.50
CA ALA A 22 -15.59 -10.53 32.57
C ALA A 22 -14.06 -10.73 32.56
N ALA A 23 -13.48 -11.26 33.65
CA ALA A 23 -12.05 -11.55 33.72
C ALA A 23 -11.69 -12.91 33.09
N ALA A 24 -12.59 -13.90 33.19
CA ALA A 24 -12.40 -15.22 32.61
C ALA A 24 -12.51 -15.25 31.07
N ASP A 25 -13.24 -14.29 30.48
CA ASP A 25 -13.42 -14.20 29.03
C ASP A 25 -12.24 -13.50 28.32
N ARG A 26 -11.49 -12.64 29.04
CA ARG A 26 -10.31 -11.95 28.49
C ARG A 26 -9.05 -12.81 28.41
N ASP A 27 -8.97 -13.88 29.18
CA ASP A 27 -7.77 -14.74 29.25
C ASP A 27 -7.73 -15.77 28.10
N LYS A 28 -8.83 -15.93 27.36
CA LYS A 28 -8.94 -16.92 26.28
C LYS A 28 -8.69 -16.34 24.88
N SER A 29 -8.76 -15.02 24.71
CA SER A 29 -8.56 -14.33 23.42
C SER A 29 -7.13 -13.81 23.23
N ALA A 30 -6.37 -13.58 24.30
CA ALA A 30 -5.03 -12.98 24.21
C ALA A 30 -3.92 -13.94 23.72
N GLY A 31 -4.18 -15.25 23.67
CA GLY A 31 -3.16 -16.26 23.33
C GLY A 31 -3.15 -16.73 21.87
N VAL A 32 -4.12 -16.29 21.04
CA VAL A 32 -4.26 -16.73 19.63
C VAL A 32 -3.84 -15.62 18.65
N GLU A 33 -4.00 -14.36 19.03
CA GLU A 33 -3.78 -13.22 18.13
C GLU A 33 -2.29 -12.87 17.91
N ASP A 34 -1.39 -13.26 18.83
CA ASP A 34 0.05 -12.89 18.77
C ASP A 34 0.91 -13.88 17.94
N GLU A 35 0.40 -15.10 17.69
CA GLU A 35 1.04 -16.11 16.83
C GLU A 35 0.65 -15.93 15.35
N GLU A 36 -0.53 -15.40 15.05
CA GLU A 36 -0.96 -15.11 13.67
C GLU A 36 -0.25 -13.88 13.09
N LEU A 37 0.00 -12.84 13.89
CA LEU A 37 0.66 -11.61 13.43
C LEU A 37 2.16 -11.77 13.09
N ARG A 38 2.79 -12.87 13.52
CA ARG A 38 4.21 -13.14 13.24
C ARG A 38 4.47 -14.07 12.06
N ARG A 39 3.42 -14.66 11.47
CA ARG A 39 3.54 -15.56 10.32
C ARG A 39 3.40 -14.88 8.96
N GLU A 40 2.95 -13.63 8.91
CA GLU A 40 2.78 -12.90 7.65
C GLU A 40 4.02 -12.12 7.20
N GLU A 41 5.07 -12.05 8.02
CA GLU A 41 6.37 -11.43 7.66
C GLU A 41 7.42 -12.47 7.21
N GLN A 42 7.00 -13.71 6.89
CA GLN A 42 7.91 -14.76 6.49
C GLN A 42 7.82 -15.00 4.98
N ASP A 43 8.81 -14.43 4.29
CA ASP A 43 9.32 -14.86 2.99
C ASP A 43 8.27 -15.16 1.92
N ASP A 44 7.84 -14.11 1.20
CA ASP A 44 7.67 -14.28 -0.25
C ASP A 44 9.09 -14.23 -0.84
N ASP A 45 9.84 -15.29 -0.54
CA ASP A 45 11.12 -15.60 -1.18
C ASP A 45 10.84 -15.55 -2.68
N ASP A 46 11.57 -14.68 -3.35
CA ASP A 46 11.66 -14.57 -4.80
C ASP A 46 12.25 -15.88 -5.32
N SER A 47 11.45 -16.95 -5.29
CA SER A 47 11.70 -18.21 -5.97
C SER A 47 11.46 -17.95 -7.47
N GLY A 48 12.32 -17.10 -8.02
CA GLY A 48 12.37 -16.62 -9.39
C GLY A 48 12.83 -17.67 -10.39
N ASP A 49 12.21 -18.85 -10.37
CA ASP A 49 12.27 -19.83 -11.47
C ASP A 49 10.87 -20.38 -11.81
N SER A 50 9.83 -19.56 -11.66
CA SER A 50 8.67 -19.74 -12.52
C SER A 50 9.14 -19.46 -13.94
N LYS A 51 9.14 -20.46 -14.82
CA LYS A 51 9.48 -20.34 -16.26
C LYS A 51 8.54 -19.42 -17.05
N GLU A 52 7.78 -18.59 -16.35
CA GLU A 52 6.81 -17.66 -16.89
C GLU A 52 7.46 -16.30 -17.05
N THR A 53 7.34 -15.74 -18.24
CA THR A 53 7.73 -14.36 -18.50
C THR A 53 6.88 -13.44 -17.62
N ARG A 54 7.53 -12.73 -16.70
CA ARG A 54 6.88 -11.68 -15.90
C ARG A 54 6.65 -10.46 -16.80
N LEU A 55 5.39 -10.12 -17.04
CA LEU A 55 4.98 -8.93 -17.78
C LEU A 55 4.56 -7.83 -16.80
N THR A 56 4.88 -6.59 -17.14
CA THR A 56 4.29 -5.40 -16.52
C THR A 56 2.84 -5.22 -16.98
N LEU A 57 2.04 -4.51 -16.18
CA LEU A 57 0.65 -4.19 -16.57
C LEU A 57 0.57 -3.45 -17.91
N MET A 58 1.57 -2.63 -18.25
CA MET A 58 1.65 -1.99 -19.57
C MET A 58 1.76 -3.02 -20.70
N GLU A 59 2.66 -3.99 -20.56
CA GLU A 59 2.89 -5.03 -21.57
C GLU A 59 1.66 -5.93 -21.75
N GLU A 60 0.99 -6.30 -20.66
CA GLU A 60 -0.26 -7.06 -20.72
C GLU A 60 -1.34 -6.29 -21.50
N VAL A 61 -1.53 -5.00 -21.19
CA VAL A 61 -2.50 -4.14 -21.89
C VAL A 61 -2.13 -3.96 -23.37
N LEU A 62 -0.84 -3.85 -23.69
CA LEU A 62 -0.36 -3.80 -25.07
C LEU A 62 -0.66 -5.10 -25.81
N LEU A 63 -0.39 -6.24 -25.19
CA LEU A 63 -0.63 -7.57 -25.77
C LEU A 63 -2.11 -7.81 -26.07
N LEU A 64 -3.03 -7.30 -25.25
CA LEU A 64 -4.47 -7.35 -25.54
C LEU A 64 -4.86 -6.60 -26.83
N GLY A 65 -4.10 -5.57 -27.21
CA GLY A 65 -4.36 -4.77 -28.41
C GLY A 65 -3.62 -5.25 -29.66
N LEU A 66 -2.63 -6.13 -29.51
CA LEU A 66 -1.80 -6.64 -30.59
C LEU A 66 -2.54 -7.66 -31.44
N LYS A 67 -2.34 -7.56 -32.77
CA LYS A 67 -2.82 -8.57 -33.71
C LYS A 67 -1.74 -9.59 -34.02
N ASP A 68 -2.06 -10.87 -33.87
CA ASP A 68 -1.14 -12.01 -34.07
C ASP A 68 -0.39 -12.00 -35.39
N ARG A 69 -1.03 -11.57 -36.48
CA ARG A 69 -0.43 -11.59 -37.83
C ARG A 69 0.22 -10.27 -38.24
N GLU A 70 -0.30 -9.17 -37.71
CA GLU A 70 0.03 -7.82 -38.18
C GLU A 70 1.12 -7.18 -37.31
N GLY A 71 1.30 -7.63 -36.07
CA GLY A 71 2.40 -7.21 -35.18
C GLY A 71 2.30 -5.78 -34.65
N TYR A 72 1.21 -5.06 -34.97
CA TYR A 72 0.90 -3.75 -34.42
C TYR A 72 -0.44 -3.76 -33.67
N THR A 73 -0.63 -2.74 -32.82
CA THR A 73 -1.87 -2.58 -32.05
C THR A 73 -2.97 -2.01 -32.94
N SER A 74 -4.16 -2.60 -32.89
CA SER A 74 -5.26 -2.26 -33.82
C SER A 74 -5.88 -0.88 -33.58
N PHE A 75 -5.69 -0.33 -32.39
CA PHE A 75 -6.45 0.82 -31.89
C PHE A 75 -5.58 1.83 -31.14
N TRP A 76 -4.32 2.04 -31.56
CA TRP A 76 -3.48 3.07 -30.95
C TRP A 76 -4.13 4.45 -31.07
N ASN A 77 -4.59 4.96 -29.94
CA ASN A 77 -5.23 6.27 -29.82
C ASN A 77 -4.77 6.93 -28.50
N ASP A 78 -5.12 8.20 -28.32
CA ASP A 78 -4.71 8.98 -27.14
C ASP A 78 -5.22 8.39 -25.80
N CYS A 79 -6.32 7.64 -25.83
CA CYS A 79 -6.83 6.92 -24.66
C CYS A 79 -5.96 5.70 -24.30
N ILE A 80 -5.40 4.99 -25.29
CA ILE A 80 -4.42 3.92 -25.01
C ILE A 80 -3.17 4.53 -24.39
N SER A 81 -2.69 5.63 -24.97
CA SER A 81 -1.52 6.34 -24.47
C SER A 81 -1.66 6.68 -22.99
N SER A 82 -2.70 7.41 -22.60
CA SER A 82 -2.99 7.79 -21.22
C SER A 82 -3.29 6.59 -20.30
N GLY A 83 -3.95 5.55 -20.82
CA GLY A 83 -4.19 4.30 -20.10
C GLY A 83 -2.90 3.59 -19.68
N LEU A 84 -1.90 3.51 -20.57
CA LEU A 84 -0.60 2.90 -20.27
C LEU A 84 0.16 3.67 -19.18
N ARG A 85 0.05 5.00 -19.16
CA ARG A 85 0.66 5.82 -18.10
C ARG A 85 -0.04 5.62 -16.76
N GLY A 86 -1.36 5.43 -16.80
CA GLY A 86 -2.11 4.94 -15.65
C GLY A 86 -1.58 3.59 -15.15
N CYS A 87 -1.28 2.66 -16.07
CA CYS A 87 -0.70 1.35 -15.72
C CYS A 87 0.65 1.49 -15.02
N MET A 88 1.52 2.42 -15.46
CA MET A 88 2.80 2.69 -14.78
C MET A 88 2.59 3.08 -13.30
N LEU A 89 1.66 4.00 -13.04
CA LEU A 89 1.37 4.45 -11.67
C LEU A 89 0.78 3.34 -10.80
N ILE A 90 -0.11 2.52 -11.39
CA ILE A 90 -0.72 1.36 -10.72
C ILE A 90 0.34 0.33 -10.39
N GLU A 91 1.17 -0.06 -11.35
CA GLU A 91 2.25 -1.03 -11.20
C GLU A 91 3.24 -0.60 -10.11
N LEU A 92 3.69 0.66 -10.14
CA LEU A 92 4.56 1.22 -9.09
C LEU A 92 3.90 1.21 -7.71
N ALA A 93 2.59 1.43 -7.62
CA ALA A 93 1.86 1.33 -6.35
C ALA A 93 1.76 -0.12 -5.86
N LEU A 94 1.50 -1.09 -6.76
CA LEU A 94 1.46 -2.52 -6.44
C LEU A 94 2.83 -3.03 -5.97
N ARG A 95 3.93 -2.52 -6.53
CA ARG A 95 5.31 -2.78 -6.08
C ARG A 95 5.71 -2.01 -4.81
N GLY A 96 4.77 -1.30 -4.18
CA GLY A 96 4.98 -0.55 -2.95
C GLY A 96 5.90 0.68 -3.10
N ARG A 97 6.14 1.16 -4.33
CA ARG A 97 6.98 2.34 -4.62
C ARG A 97 6.22 3.64 -4.45
N LEU A 98 4.93 3.65 -4.78
CA LEU A 98 4.06 4.82 -4.69
C LEU A 98 2.90 4.62 -3.72
N GLN A 99 2.42 5.73 -3.19
CA GLN A 99 1.17 5.80 -2.44
C GLN A 99 0.45 7.13 -2.74
N LEU A 100 -0.86 7.18 -2.49
CA LEU A 100 -1.60 8.43 -2.58
C LEU A 100 -1.62 9.16 -1.24
N GLU A 101 -1.61 10.49 -1.25
CA GLU A 101 -1.80 11.31 -0.04
C GLU A 101 -3.04 10.85 0.74
N ALA A 102 -2.98 10.81 2.07
CA ALA A 102 -4.07 10.30 2.88
C ALA A 102 -5.41 11.01 2.58
N CYS A 103 -6.51 10.24 2.58
CA CYS A 103 -7.85 10.81 2.47
C CYS A 103 -8.16 11.58 3.76
N GLY A 104 -8.18 12.91 3.69
CA GLY A 104 -8.69 13.75 4.78
C GLY A 104 -10.21 13.59 4.98
N MET A 105 -10.77 14.36 5.93
CA MET A 105 -12.21 14.35 6.24
C MET A 105 -13.11 14.53 5.02
N ARG A 106 -12.67 15.32 4.03
CA ARG A 106 -13.33 15.42 2.73
C ARG A 106 -12.66 14.48 1.75
N ARG A 107 -13.42 13.47 1.28
CA ARG A 107 -12.94 12.56 0.22
C ARG A 107 -12.67 13.36 -1.06
N LYS A 108 -11.43 13.31 -1.53
CA LYS A 108 -11.04 13.77 -2.88
C LYS A 108 -11.28 12.65 -3.88
N SER A 109 -11.51 12.99 -5.14
CA SER A 109 -11.47 12.01 -6.23
C SER A 109 -10.06 11.43 -6.37
N LEU A 110 -9.95 10.22 -6.93
CA LEU A 110 -8.66 9.55 -7.10
C LEU A 110 -7.69 10.40 -7.94
N LEU A 111 -8.16 10.95 -9.06
CA LEU A 111 -7.36 11.77 -9.97
C LEU A 111 -6.80 13.04 -9.32
N ALA A 112 -7.51 13.61 -8.34
CA ALA A 112 -7.11 14.83 -7.66
C ALA A 112 -6.22 14.59 -6.43
N ARG A 113 -5.90 13.34 -6.09
CA ARG A 113 -4.98 13.01 -5.00
C ARG A 113 -3.54 13.11 -5.48
N LYS A 114 -2.68 13.60 -4.60
CA LYS A 114 -1.23 13.66 -4.83
C LYS A 114 -0.60 12.26 -4.77
N VAL A 115 0.33 12.02 -5.68
CA VAL A 115 1.18 10.82 -5.70
C VAL A 115 2.42 11.10 -4.85
N ILE A 116 2.71 10.18 -3.93
CA ILE A 116 3.81 10.28 -2.97
C ILE A 116 4.74 9.09 -3.18
N CYS A 117 6.03 9.35 -3.34
CA CYS A 117 7.05 8.32 -3.37
C CYS A 117 7.22 7.72 -1.96
N LYS A 118 7.04 6.40 -1.84
CA LYS A 118 7.19 5.63 -0.60
C LYS A 118 8.55 4.93 -0.53
N SER A 119 9.03 4.41 -1.65
CA SER A 119 10.31 3.72 -1.78
C SER A 119 10.90 4.00 -3.16
N ASP A 120 12.21 4.25 -3.20
CA ASP A 120 13.00 4.49 -4.41
C ASP A 120 13.82 3.27 -4.85
N ALA A 121 13.54 2.10 -4.27
CA ALA A 121 14.19 0.87 -4.68
C ALA A 121 13.85 0.57 -6.15
N PRO A 122 14.84 0.15 -6.96
CA PRO A 122 14.60 -0.14 -8.37
C PRO A 122 13.55 -1.24 -8.53
N THR A 123 12.83 -1.17 -9.64
CA THR A 123 11.80 -2.14 -10.02
C THR A 123 12.33 -3.16 -11.02
N GLY A 124 13.49 -2.88 -11.64
CA GLY A 124 14.07 -3.71 -12.71
C GLY A 124 13.49 -3.41 -14.09
N ASP A 125 12.51 -2.51 -14.18
CA ASP A 125 11.95 -2.01 -15.43
C ASP A 125 12.38 -0.56 -15.65
N VAL A 126 12.97 -0.29 -16.82
CA VAL A 126 13.57 1.02 -17.13
C VAL A 126 12.52 2.13 -17.13
N LEU A 127 11.32 1.89 -17.67
CA LEU A 127 10.28 2.91 -17.77
C LEU A 127 9.69 3.24 -16.39
N LEU A 128 9.46 2.22 -15.57
CA LEU A 128 9.00 2.40 -14.19
C LEU A 128 10.06 3.12 -13.34
N ASP A 129 11.34 2.79 -13.51
CA ASP A 129 12.43 3.39 -12.75
C ASP A 129 12.67 4.86 -13.14
N GLU A 130 12.54 5.21 -14.42
CA GLU A 130 12.58 6.61 -14.88
C GLU A 130 11.39 7.42 -14.34
N ALA A 131 10.17 6.87 -14.42
CA ALA A 131 8.99 7.52 -13.84
C ALA A 131 9.12 7.72 -12.32
N LEU A 132 9.60 6.70 -11.60
CA LEU A 132 9.81 6.77 -10.16
C LEU A 132 10.83 7.84 -9.79
N LYS A 133 11.91 7.97 -10.57
CA LYS A 133 12.91 9.04 -10.41
C LYS A 133 12.27 10.42 -10.56
N HIS A 134 11.49 10.65 -11.62
CA HIS A 134 10.80 11.92 -11.84
C HIS A 134 9.83 12.25 -10.70
N ILE A 135 9.06 11.26 -10.23
CA ILE A 135 8.12 11.44 -9.11
C ILE A 135 8.84 11.84 -7.83
N LYS A 136 9.99 11.21 -7.54
CA LYS A 136 10.80 11.52 -6.36
C LYS A 136 11.38 12.93 -6.39
N GLU A 137 11.83 13.39 -7.56
CA GLU A 137 12.50 14.68 -7.72
C GLU A 137 11.52 15.87 -7.76
N THR A 138 10.23 15.63 -8.00
CA THR A 138 9.22 16.68 -8.16
C THR A 138 8.66 17.16 -6.82
N GLN A 139 8.93 18.43 -6.49
CA GLN A 139 8.41 19.09 -5.29
C GLN A 139 7.81 20.46 -5.63
N PRO A 140 6.56 20.76 -5.25
CA PRO A 140 5.62 19.95 -4.45
C PRO A 140 5.08 18.71 -5.21
N PRO A 141 4.50 17.72 -4.51
CA PRO A 141 4.01 16.51 -5.17
C PRO A 141 2.79 16.80 -6.02
N GLU A 142 2.77 16.21 -7.20
CA GLU A 142 1.74 16.38 -8.22
C GLU A 142 0.60 15.36 -8.09
N THR A 143 -0.53 15.67 -8.72
CA THR A 143 -1.72 14.81 -8.70
C THR A 143 -1.60 13.61 -9.64
N VAL A 144 -2.41 12.57 -9.43
CA VAL A 144 -2.50 11.43 -10.37
C VAL A 144 -2.80 11.90 -11.78
N GLN A 145 -3.72 12.86 -11.94
CA GLN A 145 -4.03 13.42 -13.26
C GLN A 145 -2.81 14.08 -13.90
N THR A 146 -2.11 14.95 -13.19
CA THR A 146 -0.89 15.62 -13.69
C THR A 146 0.15 14.59 -14.13
N TRP A 147 0.36 13.52 -13.34
CA TRP A 147 1.33 12.48 -13.70
C TRP A 147 0.96 11.71 -14.95
N ILE A 148 -0.33 11.38 -15.14
CA ILE A 148 -0.78 10.75 -16.38
C ILE A 148 -0.45 11.66 -17.57
N GLU A 149 -0.70 12.97 -17.46
CA GLU A 149 -0.44 13.95 -18.52
C GLU A 149 1.06 14.16 -18.79
N LEU A 150 1.89 14.24 -17.74
CA LEU A 150 3.34 14.48 -17.86
C LEU A 150 4.11 13.27 -18.40
N LEU A 151 3.62 12.06 -18.16
CA LEU A 151 4.22 10.82 -18.67
C LEU A 151 3.69 10.44 -20.07
N SER A 152 2.67 11.14 -20.58
CA SER A 152 1.96 10.81 -21.84
C SER A 152 2.76 11.14 -23.10
#